data_AF-A0A6A2XQ83-F1
#
_entry.id   AF-A0A6A2XQ83-F1
#
_cell.length_a   1.000
_cell.length_b   1.000
_cell.length_c   1.000
_cell.angle_alpha   90.00
_cell.angle_beta   90.00
_cell.angle_gamma   90.00
#
_symmetry.space_group_name_H-M   'P 1'
#
loop_
_entity.id
_entity.type
_entity.pdbx_description
1 polymer ?
#
loop_
_entity_poly.entity_id
_entity_poly.type
_entity_poly.pdbx_seq_one_letter_code
_entity_poly.pdbx_strand_id
1 'polypeptide(L)'
;MVLQNCNIYPQLLMPNQFNTITAQGRTDPNQNTGISIHKCAIKPASDLASSIGKTKTESDGNFALDTLYYAKYDNKGPGSNTASRVQWGSYHRDISESEADGFTVSKFIDGEC
;
A
#
# COMPACT_ATOMS: atom_id res chain seq x y z
N MET A 1 12.29 -0.50 3.21
CA MET A 1 11.97 -1.61 4.13
C MET A 1 11.02 -2.59 3.46
N VAL A 2 11.07 -3.87 3.86
CA VAL A 2 10.11 -4.89 3.41
C VAL A 2 9.41 -5.50 4.62
N LEU A 3 8.07 -5.51 4.61
CA LEU A 3 7.24 -6.26 5.54
C LEU A 3 6.83 -7.56 4.85
N GLN A 4 7.19 -8.70 5.44
CA GLN A 4 6.93 -10.02 4.86
C GLN A 4 6.14 -10.93 5.79
N ASN A 5 5.11 -11.59 5.25
CA ASN A 5 4.32 -12.59 5.97
C ASN A 5 3.69 -12.06 7.28
N CYS A 6 3.35 -10.77 7.31
CA CYS A 6 2.75 -10.12 8.47
C CYS A 6 1.24 -9.97 8.31
N ASN A 7 0.52 -9.94 9.43
CA ASN A 7 -0.86 -9.47 9.46
C ASN A 7 -0.87 -7.99 9.87
N ILE A 8 -1.60 -7.16 9.11
CA ILE A 8 -1.80 -5.74 9.41
C ILE A 8 -3.27 -5.54 9.72
N TYR A 9 -3.56 -5.06 10.94
CA TYR A 9 -4.93 -4.89 11.43
C TYR A 9 -5.26 -3.42 11.71
N PRO A 10 -5.88 -2.70 10.75
CA PRO A 10 -6.40 -1.36 10.99
C PRO A 10 -7.55 -1.43 12.00
N GLN A 11 -7.58 -0.49 12.95
CA GLN A 11 -8.56 -0.44 14.04
C GLN A 11 -9.61 0.65 13.79
N LEU A 12 -10.69 0.64 14.57
CA LEU A 12 -11.69 1.69 14.54
C LEU A 12 -11.11 2.96 15.18
N LEU A 13 -11.22 4.07 14.47
CA LEU A 13 -10.73 5.37 14.95
C LEU A 13 -11.90 6.26 15.37
N MET A 14 -11.59 7.37 16.05
CA MET A 14 -12.57 8.40 16.40
C MET A 14 -13.11 9.11 15.14
N PRO A 15 -14.25 9.81 15.23
CA PRO A 15 -14.74 10.65 14.13
C PRO A 15 -13.64 11.58 13.60
N ASN A 16 -13.55 11.72 12.27
CA ASN A 16 -12.56 12.53 11.54
C ASN A 16 -11.11 12.03 11.59
N GLN A 17 -10.89 10.75 11.93
CA GLN A 17 -9.59 10.10 11.76
C GLN A 17 -9.65 9.01 10.69
N PHE A 18 -8.51 8.75 10.05
CA PHE A 18 -8.38 7.75 8.98
C PHE A 18 -7.20 6.81 9.24
N ASN A 19 -7.33 5.57 8.79
CA ASN A 19 -6.25 4.59 8.86
C ASN A 19 -5.28 4.78 7.70
N THR A 20 -4.02 5.07 8.00
CA THR A 20 -2.93 5.13 7.02
C THR A 20 -1.97 3.97 7.25
N ILE A 21 -1.91 3.03 6.30
CA ILE A 21 -1.04 1.84 6.40
C ILE A 21 0.42 2.18 6.05
N THR A 22 0.60 3.10 5.11
CA THR A 22 1.92 3.52 4.64
C THR A 22 1.93 5.02 4.44
N ALA A 23 2.94 5.70 4.99
CA ALA A 23 3.27 7.09 4.71
C ALA A 23 4.73 7.14 4.25
N GLN A 24 4.93 7.00 2.94
CA GLN A 24 6.27 6.98 2.33
C GLN A 24 6.68 8.42 2.01
N GLY A 25 7.86 8.84 2.49
CA GLY A 25 8.33 10.23 2.42
C GLY A 25 9.52 10.46 1.49
N ARG A 26 9.65 9.72 0.37
CA ARG A 26 10.77 9.95 -0.56
C ARG A 26 10.57 11.29 -1.25
N THR A 27 11.58 12.15 -1.16
CA THR A 27 11.57 13.49 -1.76
C THR A 27 12.49 13.62 -2.98
N ASP A 28 13.43 12.68 -3.17
CA ASP A 28 14.34 12.62 -4.33
C ASP A 28 14.16 11.30 -5.09
N PRO A 29 13.88 11.32 -6.41
CA PRO A 29 13.73 10.12 -7.25
C PRO A 29 14.93 9.17 -7.22
N ASN A 30 16.14 9.69 -6.98
CA ASN A 30 17.38 8.90 -6.95
C ASN A 30 17.58 8.16 -5.63
N GLN A 31 16.74 8.41 -4.61
CA GLN A 31 16.75 7.62 -3.39
C GLN A 31 16.13 6.24 -3.65
N ASN A 32 16.89 5.20 -3.38
CA ASN A 32 16.48 3.80 -3.40
C ASN A 32 15.64 3.40 -2.16
N THR A 33 14.79 4.31 -1.67
CA THR A 33 13.98 4.10 -0.46
C THR A 33 12.52 3.85 -0.80
N GLY A 34 11.83 3.09 0.05
CA GLY A 34 10.41 2.79 -0.11
C GLY A 34 9.92 1.76 0.90
N ILE A 35 8.64 1.41 0.80
CA ILE A 35 7.96 0.42 1.63
C ILE A 35 7.40 -0.67 0.72
N SER A 36 7.83 -1.92 0.92
CA SER A 36 7.26 -3.10 0.26
C SER A 36 6.49 -3.94 1.27
N ILE A 37 5.26 -4.34 0.92
CA ILE A 37 4.38 -5.19 1.74
C ILE A 37 4.14 -6.47 0.94
N HIS A 38 4.78 -7.56 1.35
CA HIS A 38 4.85 -8.78 0.56
C HIS A 38 4.27 -9.97 1.34
N LYS A 39 3.30 -10.68 0.74
CA LYS A 39 2.58 -11.81 1.36
C LYS A 39 1.94 -11.47 2.71
N CYS A 40 1.60 -10.20 2.92
CA CYS A 40 0.92 -9.75 4.12
C CYS A 40 -0.60 -9.84 3.96
N ALA A 41 -1.30 -10.05 5.06
CA ALA A 41 -2.75 -9.94 5.10
C ALA A 41 -3.17 -8.62 5.75
N ILE A 42 -3.82 -7.75 4.99
CA ILE A 42 -4.43 -6.51 5.52
C ILE A 42 -5.90 -6.80 5.79
N LYS A 43 -6.30 -6.84 7.05
CA LYS A 43 -7.66 -7.21 7.48
C LYS A 43 -8.15 -6.24 8.55
N PRO A 44 -9.41 -5.80 8.55
CA PRO A 44 -9.92 -4.96 9.63
C PRO A 44 -9.86 -5.72 10.96
N ALA A 45 -9.51 -5.00 12.05
CA ALA A 45 -9.73 -5.50 13.40
C ALA A 45 -11.24 -5.61 13.69
N SER A 46 -11.62 -6.36 14.73
CA SER A 46 -13.03 -6.71 15.00
C SER A 46 -13.93 -5.49 15.25
N ASP A 47 -13.39 -4.46 15.88
CA ASP A 47 -14.04 -3.17 16.11
C ASP A 47 -14.30 -2.40 14.81
N LEU A 48 -13.33 -2.39 13.89
CA LEU A 48 -13.46 -1.76 12.58
C LEU A 48 -14.40 -2.55 11.67
N ALA A 49 -14.29 -3.88 11.68
CA ALA A 49 -15.14 -4.78 10.91
C ALA A 49 -16.63 -4.67 11.29
N SER A 50 -16.91 -4.34 12.56
CA SER A 50 -18.27 -4.13 13.08
C SER A 50 -18.79 -2.71 12.82
N SER A 51 -17.93 -1.78 12.38
CA SER A 51 -18.35 -0.41 12.08
C SER A 51 -19.06 -0.36 10.72
N ILE A 52 -20.21 0.31 10.67
CA ILE A 52 -21.05 0.44 9.45
C ILE A 52 -20.51 1.56 8.51
N GLY A 53 -19.33 2.13 8.83
CA GLY A 53 -18.76 3.27 8.11
C GLY A 53 -17.94 2.87 6.89
N LYS A 54 -18.13 3.57 5.76
CA LYS A 54 -17.17 3.56 4.66
C LYS A 54 -15.96 4.40 5.09
N THR A 55 -14.81 3.77 5.30
CA THR A 55 -13.55 4.48 5.54
C THR A 55 -13.15 5.24 4.27
N LYS A 56 -13.03 6.56 4.34
CA LYS A 56 -12.45 7.34 3.24
C LYS A 56 -10.93 7.18 3.27
N THR A 57 -10.33 7.02 2.11
CA THR A 57 -8.89 7.25 1.92
C THR A 57 -8.73 8.71 1.53
N GLU A 58 -8.09 9.50 2.39
CA GLU A 58 -7.81 10.91 2.11
C GLU A 58 -6.29 11.08 1.92
N SER A 59 -5.91 11.71 0.82
CA SER A 59 -4.56 12.24 0.58
C SER A 59 -4.65 13.76 0.65
N ASP A 60 -3.60 14.41 1.15
CA ASP A 60 -3.53 15.86 1.36
C ASP A 60 -3.39 16.60 0.00
N GLY A 61 -4.45 16.60 -0.80
CA GLY A 61 -4.52 17.22 -2.12
C GLY A 61 -3.81 16.45 -3.24
N ASN A 62 -3.40 17.18 -4.29
CA ASN A 62 -2.73 16.65 -5.49
C ASN A 62 -1.19 16.50 -5.32
N PHE A 63 -0.67 16.54 -4.10
CA PHE A 63 0.76 16.45 -3.87
C PHE A 63 1.31 15.09 -4.30
N ALA A 64 2.39 15.10 -5.09
CA ALA A 64 3.11 13.93 -5.61
C ALA A 64 2.31 12.95 -6.49
N LEU A 65 1.09 13.30 -6.91
CA LEU A 65 0.26 12.40 -7.73
C LEU A 65 0.87 12.10 -9.11
N ASP A 66 1.78 12.93 -9.59
CA ASP A 66 2.43 12.72 -10.90
C ASP A 66 3.76 11.95 -10.79
N THR A 67 4.34 11.87 -9.58
CA THR A 67 5.69 11.30 -9.36
C THR A 67 5.69 10.10 -8.41
N LEU A 68 4.58 9.84 -7.73
CA LEU A 68 4.41 8.71 -6.83
C LEU A 68 4.43 7.39 -7.59
N TYR A 69 5.30 6.47 -7.20
CA TYR A 69 5.20 5.08 -7.67
C TYR A 69 4.42 4.26 -6.64
N TYR A 70 3.14 4.00 -6.91
CA TYR A 70 2.31 3.10 -6.11
C TYR A 70 1.85 1.95 -6.98
N ALA A 71 2.21 0.71 -6.59
CA ALA A 71 1.99 -0.47 -7.40
C ALA A 71 1.24 -1.58 -6.65
N LYS A 72 0.51 -2.41 -7.41
CA LYS A 72 -0.11 -3.64 -6.90
C LYS A 72 0.22 -4.80 -7.80
N TYR A 73 0.50 -5.94 -7.18
CA TYR A 73 0.78 -7.19 -7.85
C TYR A 73 0.05 -8.34 -7.13
N ASP A 74 -0.72 -9.12 -7.90
CA ASP A 74 -1.39 -10.36 -7.51
C ASP A 74 -2.15 -10.36 -6.15
N ASN A 75 -2.68 -9.20 -5.75
CA ASN A 75 -3.45 -9.09 -4.51
C ASN A 75 -4.78 -9.85 -4.62
N LYS A 76 -5.13 -10.63 -3.58
CA LYS A 76 -6.39 -11.40 -3.51
C LYS A 76 -7.29 -10.92 -2.36
N GLY A 77 -8.60 -11.18 -2.49
CA GLY A 77 -9.61 -10.93 -1.46
C GLY A 77 -10.56 -9.76 -1.77
N PRO A 78 -11.57 -9.53 -0.92
CA PRO A 78 -12.64 -8.57 -1.19
C PRO A 78 -12.17 -7.12 -1.41
N GLY A 79 -11.04 -6.74 -0.81
CA GLY A 79 -10.43 -5.41 -0.97
C GLY A 79 -9.43 -5.30 -2.12
N SER A 80 -9.13 -6.38 -2.86
CA SER A 80 -8.10 -6.35 -3.90
C SER A 80 -8.57 -5.76 -5.23
N ASN A 81 -9.89 -5.69 -5.45
CA ASN A 81 -10.47 -5.13 -6.68
C ASN A 81 -9.94 -3.71 -6.95
N THR A 82 -9.56 -3.45 -8.21
CA THR A 82 -8.98 -2.19 -8.69
C THR A 82 -9.97 -1.34 -9.48
N ALA A 83 -11.16 -1.85 -9.83
CA ALA A 83 -12.13 -1.20 -10.72
C ALA A 83 -12.65 0.14 -10.20
N SER A 84 -12.74 0.33 -8.87
CA SER A 84 -13.18 1.57 -8.23
C SER A 84 -12.03 2.36 -7.61
N ARG A 85 -10.76 2.06 -7.97
CA ARG A 85 -9.60 2.78 -7.47
C ARG A 85 -9.32 4.02 -8.29
N VAL A 86 -8.65 4.96 -7.64
CA VAL A 86 -8.24 6.23 -8.23
C VAL A 86 -7.45 6.03 -9.52
N GLN A 87 -7.67 6.89 -10.52
CA GLN A 87 -7.11 6.76 -11.87
C GLN A 87 -5.92 7.70 -12.10
N TRP A 88 -5.04 7.87 -11.11
CA TRP A 88 -3.85 8.70 -11.28
C TRP A 88 -2.91 8.09 -12.32
N GLY A 89 -2.29 8.92 -13.17
CA GLY A 89 -1.39 8.45 -14.23
C GLY A 89 -0.14 7.71 -13.72
N SER A 90 0.22 7.94 -12.46
CA SER A 90 1.34 7.31 -11.74
C SER A 90 0.96 6.07 -10.93
N TYR A 91 -0.33 5.67 -10.95
CA TYR A 91 -0.79 4.47 -10.25
C TYR A 91 -0.62 3.23 -11.13
N HIS A 92 0.32 2.36 -10.74
CA HIS A 92 0.64 1.13 -11.45
C HIS A 92 -0.25 -0.02 -10.97
N ARG A 93 -1.44 -0.13 -11.58
CA ARG A 93 -2.49 -1.06 -11.13
C ARG A 93 -2.11 -2.53 -11.16
N ASP A 94 -1.37 -2.94 -12.18
CA ASP A 94 -1.07 -4.34 -12.48
C ASP A 94 0.35 -4.41 -13.06
N ILE A 95 1.36 -4.34 -12.19
CA ILE A 95 2.76 -4.47 -12.61
C ILE A 95 3.06 -5.90 -13.06
N SER A 96 4.11 -6.08 -13.87
CA SER A 96 4.56 -7.41 -14.28
C SER A 96 5.26 -8.15 -13.15
N GLU A 97 5.40 -9.48 -13.27
CA GLU A 97 6.18 -10.29 -12.31
C GLU A 97 7.64 -9.81 -12.22
N SER A 98 8.26 -9.49 -13.36
CA SER A 98 9.64 -8.99 -13.40
C SER A 98 9.81 -7.63 -12.74
N GLU A 99 8.77 -6.78 -12.79
CA GLU A 99 8.75 -5.50 -12.08
C GLU A 99 8.50 -5.70 -10.58
N ALA A 100 7.61 -6.62 -10.21
CA ALA A 100 7.34 -6.97 -8.82
C ALA A 100 8.56 -7.59 -8.11
N ASP A 101 9.37 -8.36 -8.83
CA ASP A 101 10.59 -9.01 -8.32
C ASP A 101 11.60 -8.00 -7.75
N GLY A 102 11.65 -6.78 -8.31
CA GLY A 102 12.48 -5.69 -7.80
C GLY A 102 12.11 -5.20 -6.39
N PHE A 103 10.92 -5.53 -5.89
CA PHE A 103 10.43 -5.15 -4.56
C PHE A 103 10.51 -6.27 -3.51
N THR A 104 11.15 -7.39 -3.84
CA THR A 104 11.41 -8.51 -2.92
C THR A 104 12.55 -8.20 -1.95
N VAL A 105 12.69 -8.95 -0.86
CA VAL A 105 13.79 -8.76 0.12
C VAL A 105 15.16 -8.81 -0.56
N SER A 106 15.38 -9.81 -1.42
CA SER A 106 16.66 -10.03 -2.05
C SER A 106 17.08 -8.92 -3.00
N LYS A 107 16.14 -8.21 -3.62
CA LYS A 107 16.45 -7.12 -4.57
C LYS A 107 16.28 -5.72 -4.00
N PHE A 108 15.38 -5.53 -3.04
CA PHE A 108 15.03 -4.21 -2.53
C PHE A 108 15.87 -3.76 -1.34
N ILE A 109 16.35 -4.71 -0.54
CA ILE A 109 17.19 -4.43 0.64
C ILE A 109 18.43 -5.32 0.67
N ASP A 110 18.80 -5.90 -0.48
CA ASP A 110 19.95 -6.80 -0.64
C ASP A 110 20.00 -7.91 0.44
N GLY A 111 18.83 -8.43 0.83
CA GLY A 111 18.75 -9.46 1.87
C GLY A 111 19.18 -10.83 1.35
N GLU A 112 20.17 -11.43 2.00
CA GLU A 112 20.56 -12.82 1.76
C GLU A 112 19.53 -13.79 2.38
N CYS A 113 19.30 -14.92 1.70
CA CYS A 113 18.36 -15.97 2.11
C CYS A 113 18.97 -16.98 3.09
#